data_AF-U1QIN6-F1
#
_entry.id   AF-U1QIN6-F1
#
_cell.length_a   1.000
_cell.length_b   1.000
_cell.length_c   1.000
_cell.angle_alpha   90.00
_cell.angle_beta   90.00
_cell.angle_gamma   90.00
#
_symmetry.space_group_name_H-M   'P 1'
#
loop_
_entity.id
_entity.type
_entity.pdbx_description
1 polymer ?
#
loop_
_entity_poly.entity_id
_entity_poly.type
_entity_poly.pdbx_seq_one_letter_code
_entity_poly.pdbx_strand_id
1 'polypeptide(L)'
;MPMKGHSQSSLAEIDRFEGGVGWLAYPDETMQRASHALATDEGVWLIDPVDAPDLDDLIADVGDDAGTESVAGVAVCLDRHKRDAATIARRHDAEVYVPRWMNGVAEELDAPVTRFSGELGDSGFESFVIRDSSLPPWQEAGLYNPDTGTLVVPESVGAASYFLAGDETLGVHPMLRLTPPKTLSRYDPERVLVGHGAGVLSDGAAALDAALASSKRNAVSLYGKTAKQFITG
;
A
#
# COMPACT_ATOMS: atom_id res chain seq x y z
N MET A 1 7.16 4.84 20.45
CA MET A 1 6.04 5.25 19.58
C MET A 1 4.96 4.18 19.65
N PRO A 2 3.67 4.52 19.64
CA PRO A 2 2.61 3.52 19.60
C PRO A 2 2.67 2.75 18.27
N MET A 3 2.32 1.47 18.29
CA MET A 3 2.27 0.65 17.06
C MET A 3 1.23 1.18 16.07
N LYS A 4 0.10 1.66 16.58
CA LYS A 4 -0.96 2.35 15.82
C LYS A 4 -1.33 3.65 16.53
N GLY A 5 -1.44 4.75 15.78
CA GLY A 5 -1.91 6.03 16.29
C GLY A 5 -3.42 6.02 16.59
N HIS A 6 -3.79 6.61 17.74
CA HIS A 6 -5.18 6.92 18.12
C HIS A 6 -5.34 8.40 18.57
N SER A 7 -4.29 9.21 18.43
CA SER A 7 -4.27 10.66 18.71
C SER A 7 -4.89 11.46 17.56
N GLN A 8 -4.86 12.80 17.61
CA GLN A 8 -5.10 13.61 16.41
C GLN A 8 -4.11 13.19 15.32
N SER A 9 -4.64 12.86 14.13
CA SER A 9 -3.85 12.63 12.92
C SER A 9 -3.28 13.96 12.42
N SER A 10 -2.14 13.87 11.75
CA SER A 10 -1.48 14.99 11.08
C SER A 10 -0.93 14.45 9.77
N LEU A 11 -1.66 14.67 8.68
CA LEU A 11 -1.30 14.13 7.38
C LEU A 11 0.12 14.56 7.02
N ALA A 12 0.98 13.58 6.74
CA ALA A 12 2.30 13.81 6.19
C ALA A 12 2.34 13.24 4.77
N GLU A 13 2.50 14.11 3.79
CA GLU A 13 2.70 13.74 2.40
C GLU A 13 4.02 12.95 2.22
N ILE A 14 3.97 11.91 1.40
CA ILE A 14 5.10 11.11 0.93
C ILE A 14 4.91 10.83 -0.57
N ASP A 15 5.95 10.35 -1.25
CA ASP A 15 5.81 9.69 -2.55
C ASP A 15 5.10 10.51 -3.65
N ARG A 16 5.28 11.84 -3.72
CA ARG A 16 4.69 12.66 -4.80
C ARG A 16 5.43 12.46 -6.12
N PHE A 17 4.67 12.22 -7.20
CA PHE A 17 5.14 12.15 -8.58
C PHE A 17 4.04 12.62 -9.55
N GLU A 18 4.33 12.67 -10.85
CA GLU A 18 3.33 13.00 -11.88
C GLU A 18 2.22 11.94 -11.90
N GLY A 19 1.01 12.32 -11.52
CA GLY A 19 -0.14 11.41 -11.46
C GLY A 19 -0.34 10.67 -10.14
N GLY A 20 0.38 11.01 -9.07
CA GLY A 20 0.08 10.40 -7.78
C GLY A 20 0.85 10.93 -6.57
N VAL A 21 0.35 10.57 -5.39
CA VAL A 21 0.94 10.92 -4.10
C VAL A 21 0.62 9.86 -3.05
N GLY A 22 1.50 9.69 -2.07
CA GLY A 22 1.24 8.89 -0.88
C GLY A 22 1.06 9.76 0.37
N TRP A 23 0.49 9.21 1.43
CA TRP A 23 0.45 9.89 2.72
C TRP A 23 0.52 8.94 3.92
N LEU A 24 0.99 9.50 5.04
CA LEU A 24 0.90 8.92 6.37
C LEU A 24 -0.07 9.75 7.22
N ALA A 25 -1.20 9.17 7.64
CA ALA A 25 -2.14 9.84 8.55
C ALA A 25 -1.57 10.04 9.96
N TYR A 26 -0.65 9.15 10.37
CA TYR A 26 0.00 9.15 11.67
C TYR A 26 1.52 8.97 11.48
N PRO A 27 2.27 10.02 11.09
CA PRO A 27 3.69 9.89 10.75
C PRO A 27 4.55 9.37 11.91
N ASP A 28 4.14 9.63 13.15
CA ASP A 28 4.83 9.18 14.37
C ASP A 28 4.49 7.74 14.78
N GLU A 29 3.58 7.03 14.09
CA GLU A 29 3.27 5.64 14.42
C GLU A 29 4.35 4.70 13.85
N THR A 30 4.70 3.66 14.62
CA THR A 30 5.72 2.69 14.18
C THR A 30 5.35 1.98 12.88
N MET A 31 4.05 1.72 12.67
CA MET A 31 3.56 1.05 11.47
C MET A 31 3.73 1.89 10.19
N GLN A 32 3.75 3.22 10.30
CA GLN A 32 3.78 4.15 9.16
C GLN A 32 2.81 3.70 8.05
N ARG A 33 1.52 3.53 8.37
CA ARG A 33 0.51 3.12 7.37
C ARG A 33 0.45 4.12 6.23
N ALA A 34 1.03 3.74 5.10
CA ALA A 34 0.99 4.49 3.86
C ALA A 34 -0.26 4.14 3.07
N SER A 35 -0.82 5.17 2.44
CA SER A 35 -1.98 5.15 1.56
C SER A 35 -1.62 5.94 0.31
N HIS A 36 -2.30 5.70 -0.81
CA HIS A 36 -1.94 6.30 -2.10
C HIS A 36 -3.16 6.86 -2.83
N ALA A 37 -2.99 8.01 -3.47
CA ALA A 37 -3.95 8.62 -4.39
C ALA A 37 -3.29 8.64 -5.77
N LEU A 38 -3.95 8.01 -6.74
CA LEU A 38 -3.41 7.76 -8.08
C LEU A 38 -4.40 8.28 -9.12
N ALA A 39 -3.99 9.27 -9.90
CA ALA A 39 -4.82 9.82 -10.95
C ALA A 39 -4.84 8.92 -12.18
N THR A 40 -6.02 8.76 -12.77
CA THR A 40 -6.24 8.02 -14.02
C THR A 40 -7.27 8.77 -14.87
N ASP A 41 -7.52 8.29 -16.08
CA ASP A 41 -8.54 8.87 -16.98
C ASP A 41 -9.97 8.81 -16.40
N GLU A 42 -10.23 7.92 -15.43
CA GLU A 42 -11.52 7.81 -14.74
C GLU A 42 -11.65 8.77 -13.54
N GLY A 43 -10.53 9.28 -13.03
CA GLY A 43 -10.47 10.02 -11.78
C GLY A 43 -9.37 9.55 -10.84
N VAL A 44 -9.43 10.02 -9.59
CA VAL A 44 -8.45 9.65 -8.56
C VAL A 44 -8.87 8.34 -7.89
N TRP A 45 -7.99 7.35 -7.91
CA TRP A 45 -8.11 6.10 -7.18
C TRP A 45 -7.39 6.20 -5.84
N LEU A 46 -8.06 5.81 -4.75
CA LEU A 46 -7.48 5.76 -3.42
C LEU A 46 -7.18 4.32 -3.02
N ILE A 47 -5.94 4.02 -2.63
CA ILE A 47 -5.50 2.66 -2.34
C ILE A 47 -5.22 2.48 -0.84
N ASP A 48 -5.94 1.55 -0.22
CA ASP A 48 -5.88 1.21 1.20
C ASP A 48 -5.88 2.44 2.14
N PRO A 49 -6.81 3.39 2.00
CA PRO A 49 -6.65 4.70 2.63
C PRO A 49 -6.87 4.69 4.15
N VAL A 50 -6.06 5.49 4.85
CA VAL A 50 -6.29 5.93 6.23
C VAL A 50 -6.69 7.40 6.20
N ASP A 51 -7.81 7.74 6.84
CA ASP A 51 -8.34 9.10 6.86
C ASP A 51 -7.49 10.03 7.73
N ALA A 52 -7.43 11.29 7.35
CA ALA A 52 -6.73 12.33 8.08
C ALA A 52 -7.32 13.71 7.77
N PRO A 53 -7.12 14.71 8.64
CA PRO A 53 -7.33 16.11 8.29
C PRO A 53 -6.60 16.45 6.99
N ASP A 54 -7.22 17.31 6.18
CA ASP A 54 -6.67 17.83 4.93
C ASP A 54 -6.48 16.78 3.80
N LEU A 55 -6.99 15.55 3.98
CA LEU A 55 -6.95 14.52 2.94
C LEU A 55 -7.74 14.93 1.69
N ASP A 56 -8.91 15.55 1.85
CA ASP A 56 -9.76 15.95 0.72
C ASP A 56 -9.06 17.02 -0.13
N ASP A 57 -8.30 17.93 0.48
CA ASP A 57 -7.49 18.95 -0.22
C ASP A 57 -6.34 18.26 -0.99
N LEU A 58 -5.66 17.29 -0.39
CA LEU A 58 -4.61 16.51 -1.07
C LEU A 58 -5.15 15.74 -2.29
N ILE A 59 -6.35 15.17 -2.17
CA ILE A 59 -7.03 14.46 -3.28
C ILE A 59 -7.39 15.45 -4.39
N ALA A 60 -7.90 16.64 -4.03
CA ALA A 60 -8.23 17.68 -4.99
C ALA A 60 -6.98 18.16 -5.76
N ASP A 61 -5.85 18.38 -5.07
CA ASP A 61 -4.59 18.77 -5.72
C ASP A 61 -4.14 17.73 -6.77
N VAL A 62 -4.23 16.43 -6.46
CA VAL A 62 -3.89 15.34 -7.40
C VAL A 62 -4.85 15.32 -8.59
N GLY A 63 -6.14 15.55 -8.32
CA GLY A 63 -7.17 15.64 -9.35
C GLY A 63 -6.92 16.81 -10.30
N ASP A 64 -6.67 17.99 -9.76
CA ASP A 64 -6.40 19.22 -10.51
C ASP A 64 -5.17 19.07 -11.43
N ASP A 65 -4.09 18.48 -10.91
CA ASP A 65 -2.87 18.18 -11.68
C ASP A 65 -3.15 17.23 -12.87
N ALA A 66 -4.11 16.32 -12.71
CA ALA A 66 -4.52 15.36 -13.74
C ALA A 66 -5.72 15.82 -14.59
N GLY A 67 -6.32 16.98 -14.28
CA GLY A 67 -7.51 17.50 -14.97
C GLY A 67 -8.79 16.72 -14.67
N THR A 68 -8.93 16.15 -13.47
CA THR A 68 -10.12 15.42 -13.01
C THR A 68 -10.56 15.87 -11.62
N GLU A 69 -11.86 16.01 -11.40
CA GLU A 69 -12.41 16.43 -10.10
C GLU A 69 -13.05 15.27 -9.31
N SER A 70 -13.10 14.06 -9.91
CA SER A 70 -13.81 12.91 -9.34
C SER A 70 -12.87 11.88 -8.71
N VAL A 71 -13.29 11.32 -7.58
CA VAL A 71 -12.72 10.07 -7.04
C VAL A 71 -13.39 8.91 -7.77
N ALA A 72 -12.62 8.13 -8.52
CA ALA A 72 -13.12 6.99 -9.29
C ALA A 72 -13.53 5.82 -8.39
N GLY A 73 -12.79 5.61 -7.30
CA GLY A 73 -13.06 4.53 -6.35
C GLY A 73 -12.00 4.40 -5.26
N VAL A 74 -12.30 3.56 -4.28
CA VAL A 74 -11.38 3.22 -3.20
C VAL A 74 -11.05 1.73 -3.25
N ALA A 75 -9.80 1.35 -3.48
CA ALA A 75 -9.37 -0.04 -3.54
C ALA A 75 -8.88 -0.54 -2.17
N VAL A 76 -9.35 -1.73 -1.77
CA VAL A 76 -8.80 -2.49 -0.63
C VAL A 76 -8.01 -3.69 -1.17
N CYS A 77 -6.69 -3.63 -1.02
CA CYS A 77 -5.76 -4.59 -1.61
C CYS A 77 -5.15 -5.56 -0.58
N LEU A 78 -5.45 -5.41 0.71
CA LEU A 78 -5.14 -6.37 1.77
C LEU A 78 -6.37 -6.64 2.64
N ASP A 79 -6.59 -7.88 3.05
CA ASP A 79 -7.73 -8.27 3.91
C ASP A 79 -7.84 -7.49 5.24
N ARG A 80 -6.71 -7.00 5.76
CA ARG A 80 -6.64 -6.18 6.98
C ARG A 80 -6.65 -4.67 6.72
N HIS A 81 -6.74 -4.22 5.46
CA HIS A 81 -6.67 -2.81 5.07
C HIS A 81 -8.03 -2.13 4.84
N LYS A 82 -9.13 -2.70 5.34
CA LYS A 82 -10.44 -2.02 5.36
C LYS A 82 -10.33 -0.57 5.84
N ARG A 83 -9.46 -0.31 6.84
CA ARG A 83 -9.02 1.01 7.33
C ARG A 83 -10.21 1.99 7.33
N ASP A 84 -10.11 3.12 6.65
CA ASP A 84 -11.17 4.12 6.51
C ASP A 84 -11.81 4.11 5.12
N ALA A 85 -11.61 3.02 4.35
CA ALA A 85 -12.01 2.93 2.94
C ALA A 85 -13.51 3.17 2.74
N ALA A 86 -14.34 2.58 3.59
CA ALA A 86 -15.79 2.74 3.56
C ALA A 86 -16.23 4.21 3.85
N THR A 87 -15.60 4.84 4.85
CA THR A 87 -15.88 6.22 5.23
C THR A 87 -15.52 7.19 4.10
N ILE A 88 -14.34 7.02 3.52
CA ILE A 88 -13.83 7.88 2.45
C ILE A 88 -14.62 7.67 1.17
N ALA A 89 -14.90 6.42 0.77
CA ALA A 89 -15.71 6.13 -0.42
C ALA A 89 -17.06 6.86 -0.36
N ARG A 90 -17.76 6.80 0.78
CA ARG A 90 -19.02 7.53 0.96
C ARG A 90 -18.88 9.04 0.95
N ARG A 91 -17.79 9.58 1.52
CA ARG A 91 -17.52 11.02 1.53
C ARG A 91 -17.44 11.58 0.10
N HIS A 92 -16.91 10.79 -0.84
CA HIS A 92 -16.74 11.17 -2.24
C HIS A 92 -17.80 10.56 -3.18
N ASP A 93 -18.89 9.99 -2.66
CA ASP A 93 -19.93 9.30 -3.45
C ASP A 93 -19.37 8.20 -4.41
N ALA A 94 -18.31 7.53 -3.96
CA ALA A 94 -17.62 6.48 -4.69
C ALA A 94 -17.88 5.08 -4.08
N GLU A 95 -17.46 4.03 -4.78
CA GLU A 95 -17.55 2.65 -4.31
C GLU A 95 -16.22 2.12 -3.76
N VAL A 96 -16.29 1.10 -2.90
CA VAL A 96 -15.11 0.35 -2.47
C VAL A 96 -14.89 -0.86 -3.37
N TYR A 97 -13.70 -0.97 -3.95
CA TYR A 97 -13.30 -2.04 -4.84
C TYR A 97 -12.49 -3.08 -4.07
N VAL A 98 -12.94 -4.34 -4.12
CA VAL A 98 -12.30 -5.48 -3.44
C VAL A 98 -12.04 -6.58 -4.47
N PRO A 99 -10.83 -7.17 -4.52
CA PRO A 99 -10.56 -8.30 -5.41
C PRO A 99 -11.59 -9.42 -5.21
N ARG A 100 -12.14 -9.95 -6.31
CA ARG A 100 -13.23 -10.93 -6.29
C ARG A 100 -12.92 -12.17 -5.46
N TRP A 101 -11.66 -12.59 -5.46
CA TRP A 101 -11.18 -13.77 -4.74
C TRP A 101 -10.99 -13.53 -3.23
N MET A 102 -10.94 -12.26 -2.79
CA MET A 102 -10.71 -11.90 -1.38
C MET A 102 -11.99 -12.07 -0.56
N ASN A 103 -11.91 -12.82 0.54
CA ASN A 103 -13.05 -13.17 1.40
C ASN A 103 -13.00 -12.43 2.74
N GLY A 104 -14.16 -12.20 3.37
CA GLY A 104 -14.26 -11.58 4.70
C GLY A 104 -13.96 -10.07 4.74
N VAL A 105 -13.94 -9.41 3.58
CA VAL A 105 -13.69 -7.96 3.48
C VAL A 105 -14.96 -7.21 3.14
N ALA A 106 -15.62 -7.57 2.04
CA ALA A 106 -16.80 -6.85 1.55
C ALA A 106 -17.96 -6.79 2.58
N GLU A 107 -18.17 -7.87 3.34
CA GLU A 107 -19.25 -7.94 4.34
C GLU A 107 -19.02 -7.04 5.55
N GLU A 108 -17.77 -6.60 5.76
CA GLU A 108 -17.39 -5.72 6.87
C GLU A 108 -17.28 -4.25 6.44
N LEU A 109 -17.45 -3.95 5.14
CA LEU A 109 -17.41 -2.61 4.61
C LEU A 109 -18.83 -2.02 4.60
N ASP A 110 -18.98 -0.93 5.33
CA ASP A 110 -20.19 -0.12 5.28
C ASP A 110 -20.07 0.87 4.11
N ALA A 111 -20.24 0.42 2.87
CA ALA A 111 -20.26 1.21 1.63
C ALA A 111 -20.75 0.33 0.46
N PRO A 112 -21.16 0.90 -0.70
CA PRO A 112 -21.27 0.10 -1.93
C PRO A 112 -19.93 -0.58 -2.24
N VAL A 113 -19.96 -1.87 -2.54
CA VAL A 113 -18.75 -2.66 -2.82
C VAL A 113 -18.84 -3.28 -4.20
N THR A 114 -17.83 -3.00 -5.03
CA THR A 114 -17.62 -3.66 -6.32
C THR A 114 -16.51 -4.72 -6.24
N ARG A 115 -16.80 -5.90 -6.78
CA ARG A 115 -15.85 -7.03 -6.83
C ARG A 115 -15.17 -7.08 -8.19
N PHE A 116 -13.86 -6.80 -8.24
CA PHE A 116 -13.11 -6.73 -9.50
C PHE A 116 -12.15 -7.91 -9.72
N SER A 117 -11.67 -8.09 -10.94
CA SER A 117 -10.69 -9.12 -11.33
C SER A 117 -9.98 -8.68 -12.59
N GLY A 118 -8.68 -8.95 -12.70
CA GLY A 118 -7.89 -8.55 -13.86
C GLY A 118 -7.45 -7.10 -13.71
N GLU A 119 -8.38 -6.16 -13.74
CA GLU A 119 -8.11 -4.72 -13.68
C GLU A 119 -8.96 -4.03 -12.60
N LEU A 120 -8.43 -2.96 -12.01
CA LEU A 120 -9.16 -2.08 -11.10
C LEU A 120 -9.94 -1.04 -11.91
N GLY A 121 -11.25 -1.22 -12.11
CA GLY A 121 -12.00 -0.35 -13.03
C GLY A 121 -11.40 -0.38 -14.44
N ASP A 122 -11.37 0.79 -15.09
CA ASP A 122 -10.64 1.05 -16.34
C ASP A 122 -9.39 1.93 -16.06
N SER A 123 -8.75 1.73 -14.89
CA SER A 123 -7.65 2.56 -14.37
C SER A 123 -6.29 2.31 -15.03
N GLY A 124 -6.16 1.24 -15.83
CA GLY A 124 -4.88 0.72 -16.31
C GLY A 124 -4.07 -0.03 -15.25
N PHE A 125 -4.54 -0.14 -14.00
CA PHE A 125 -3.89 -0.95 -12.96
C PHE A 125 -4.33 -2.42 -13.04
N GLU A 126 -3.44 -3.26 -13.54
CA GLU A 126 -3.58 -4.70 -13.51
C GLU A 126 -3.41 -5.24 -12.09
N SER A 127 -4.41 -6.00 -11.65
CA SER A 127 -4.44 -6.64 -10.36
C SER A 127 -3.91 -8.07 -10.41
N PHE A 128 -3.16 -8.46 -9.39
CA PHE A 128 -2.65 -9.82 -9.28
C PHE A 128 -2.55 -10.31 -7.83
N VAL A 129 -2.57 -11.62 -7.66
CA VAL A 129 -2.42 -12.24 -6.33
C VAL A 129 -0.94 -12.22 -5.93
N ILE A 130 -0.61 -11.50 -4.87
CA ILE A 130 0.70 -11.63 -4.20
C ILE A 130 0.66 -12.83 -3.26
N ARG A 131 -0.41 -12.92 -2.48
CA ARG A 131 -0.60 -13.98 -1.49
C ARG A 131 -2.08 -14.26 -1.25
N ASP A 132 -2.43 -15.54 -1.21
CA ASP A 132 -3.73 -16.05 -0.79
C ASP A 132 -3.51 -17.27 0.11
N SER A 133 -3.57 -17.04 1.43
CA SER A 133 -3.22 -18.01 2.46
C SER A 133 -4.31 -18.02 3.53
N SER A 134 -4.80 -19.20 3.90
CA SER A 134 -5.82 -19.35 4.94
C SER A 134 -5.25 -19.56 6.34
N LEU A 135 -4.03 -20.08 6.47
CA LEU A 135 -3.39 -20.38 7.76
C LEU A 135 -1.87 -20.08 7.75
N PRO A 136 -1.41 -18.97 8.34
CA PRO A 136 -2.23 -17.86 8.86
C PRO A 136 -2.99 -17.13 7.74
N PRO A 137 -4.14 -16.49 8.03
CA PRO A 137 -4.88 -15.67 7.08
C PRO A 137 -4.02 -14.53 6.53
N TRP A 138 -3.90 -14.47 5.20
CA TRP A 138 -3.29 -13.37 4.47
C TRP A 138 -3.75 -13.41 3.02
N GLN A 139 -4.58 -12.45 2.65
CA GLN A 139 -5.01 -12.20 1.29
C GLN A 139 -4.52 -10.82 0.86
N GLU A 140 -3.62 -10.78 -0.11
CA GLU A 140 -2.99 -9.57 -0.64
C GLU A 140 -2.98 -9.58 -2.16
N ALA A 141 -3.51 -8.51 -2.73
CA ALA A 141 -3.41 -8.17 -4.13
C ALA A 141 -2.34 -7.09 -4.33
N GLY A 142 -1.57 -7.23 -5.41
CA GLY A 142 -0.77 -6.13 -5.95
C GLY A 142 -1.50 -5.47 -7.10
N LEU A 143 -1.15 -4.22 -7.38
CA LEU A 143 -1.60 -3.46 -8.55
C LEU A 143 -0.38 -3.03 -9.36
N TYR A 144 -0.40 -3.19 -10.67
CA TYR A 144 0.67 -2.74 -11.56
C TYR A 144 0.08 -2.01 -12.77
N ASN A 145 0.49 -0.78 -12.99
CA ASN A 145 0.16 -0.04 -14.20
C ASN A 145 1.40 -0.08 -15.14
N PRO A 146 1.34 -0.80 -16.27
CA PRO A 146 2.48 -0.95 -17.17
C PRO A 146 2.84 0.33 -17.91
N ASP A 147 1.87 1.22 -18.15
CA ASP A 147 2.08 2.46 -18.89
C ASP A 147 2.86 3.50 -18.07
N THR A 148 2.59 3.56 -16.76
CA THR A 148 3.29 4.46 -15.82
C THR A 148 4.47 3.79 -15.11
N GLY A 149 4.59 2.47 -15.18
CA GLY A 149 5.59 1.72 -14.42
C GLY A 149 5.37 1.73 -12.91
N THR A 150 4.13 1.94 -12.45
CA THR A 150 3.79 2.05 -11.02
C THR A 150 3.34 0.70 -10.47
N LEU A 151 4.06 0.18 -9.47
CA LEU A 151 3.70 -1.03 -8.72
C LEU A 151 3.26 -0.68 -7.31
N VAL A 152 2.09 -1.15 -6.88
CA VAL A 152 1.59 -1.03 -5.50
C VAL A 152 1.65 -2.38 -4.80
N VAL A 153 2.31 -2.44 -3.65
CA VAL A 153 2.42 -3.63 -2.79
C VAL A 153 1.97 -3.29 -1.36
N PRO A 154 0.78 -3.75 -0.93
CA PRO A 154 0.21 -3.36 0.36
C PRO A 154 1.02 -3.77 1.59
N GLU A 155 1.60 -4.98 1.63
CA GLU A 155 2.15 -5.54 2.87
C GLU A 155 3.41 -6.38 2.65
N SER A 156 3.53 -7.09 1.53
CA SER A 156 4.59 -8.07 1.29
C SER A 156 6.00 -7.46 1.24
N VAL A 157 6.11 -6.19 0.86
CA VAL A 157 7.32 -5.37 1.00
C VAL A 157 6.97 -4.01 1.59
N GLY A 158 7.94 -3.37 2.24
CA GLY A 158 7.75 -2.09 2.91
C GLY A 158 9.07 -1.40 3.23
N ALA A 159 9.00 -0.11 3.53
CA ALA A 159 10.13 0.76 3.87
C ALA A 159 10.08 1.27 5.31
N ALA A 160 9.02 0.98 6.06
CA ALA A 160 8.97 1.27 7.48
C ALA A 160 10.13 0.54 8.20
N SER A 161 10.66 1.16 9.26
CA SER A 161 11.92 0.72 9.87
C SER A 161 11.94 -0.74 10.37
N TYR A 162 10.78 -1.34 10.65
CA TYR A 162 10.66 -2.74 11.07
C TYR A 162 10.62 -3.74 9.90
N PHE A 163 10.48 -3.28 8.67
CA PHE A 163 10.78 -4.07 7.48
C PHE A 163 12.28 -4.15 7.26
N LEU A 164 13.03 -3.08 7.53
CA LEU A 164 14.39 -2.91 7.03
C LEU A 164 15.49 -3.49 7.95
N ALA A 165 16.49 -4.13 7.34
CA ALA A 165 17.72 -4.58 7.97
C ALA A 165 18.97 -4.11 7.21
N GLY A 166 19.96 -3.61 7.95
CA GLY A 166 21.17 -3.03 7.35
C GLY A 166 20.85 -1.79 6.54
N ASP A 167 21.39 -1.72 5.32
CA ASP A 167 21.23 -0.60 4.38
C ASP A 167 20.06 -0.80 3.40
N GLU A 168 19.10 -1.68 3.72
CA GLU A 168 17.89 -1.86 2.91
C GLU A 168 17.07 -0.56 2.87
N THR A 169 16.68 -0.15 1.66
CA THR A 169 15.68 0.91 1.43
C THR A 169 14.27 0.34 1.26
N LEU A 170 14.19 -0.91 0.80
CA LEU A 170 12.97 -1.70 0.69
C LEU A 170 13.24 -3.09 1.28
N GLY A 171 12.32 -3.59 2.10
CA GLY A 171 12.45 -4.88 2.77
C GLY A 171 11.23 -5.77 2.58
N VAL A 172 11.43 -7.08 2.57
CA VAL A 172 10.33 -8.05 2.61
C VAL A 172 9.74 -8.09 4.03
N HIS A 173 8.42 -8.23 4.12
CA HIS A 173 7.71 -8.34 5.40
C HIS A 173 8.39 -9.36 6.34
N PRO A 174 8.53 -9.06 7.65
CA PRO A 174 9.25 -9.93 8.59
C PRO A 174 8.78 -11.39 8.57
N MET A 175 7.48 -11.66 8.43
CA MET A 175 6.93 -13.03 8.35
C MET A 175 7.23 -13.76 7.04
N LEU A 176 7.61 -13.04 5.99
CA LEU A 176 7.86 -13.58 4.65
C LEU A 176 9.35 -13.69 4.32
N ARG A 177 10.25 -13.26 5.22
CA ARG A 177 11.70 -13.22 4.97
C ARG A 177 12.30 -14.56 4.54
N LEU A 178 11.77 -15.69 5.04
CA LEU A 178 12.25 -17.04 4.69
C LEU A 178 11.63 -17.59 3.39
N THR A 179 10.52 -17.01 2.94
CA THR A 179 9.77 -17.39 1.74
C THR A 179 9.28 -16.13 1.02
N PRO A 180 10.19 -15.30 0.48
CA PRO A 180 9.81 -14.03 -0.14
C PRO A 180 8.89 -14.26 -1.35
N PRO A 181 7.94 -13.35 -1.62
CA PRO A 181 6.96 -13.49 -2.69
C PRO A 181 7.61 -13.30 -4.06
N LYS A 182 8.12 -14.39 -4.64
CA LYS A 182 8.84 -14.38 -5.93
C LYS A 182 7.98 -13.95 -7.13
N THR A 183 6.65 -13.94 -6.98
CA THR A 183 5.76 -13.37 -8.00
C THR A 183 6.08 -11.91 -8.29
N LEU A 184 6.59 -11.16 -7.31
CA LEU A 184 6.96 -9.75 -7.47
C LEU A 184 8.15 -9.54 -8.43
N SER A 185 9.04 -10.52 -8.61
CA SER A 185 10.20 -10.37 -9.51
C SER A 185 9.87 -10.51 -11.00
N ARG A 186 8.58 -10.58 -11.35
CA ARG A 186 8.14 -10.59 -12.76
C ARG A 186 7.84 -9.20 -13.30
N TYR A 187 7.81 -8.20 -12.41
CA TYR A 187 7.50 -6.83 -12.72
C TYR A 187 8.78 -6.01 -12.85
N ASP A 188 8.76 -5.04 -13.75
CA ASP A 188 9.84 -4.08 -13.96
C ASP A 188 9.32 -2.65 -13.69
N PRO A 189 9.01 -2.30 -12.43
CA PRO A 189 8.45 -1.00 -12.11
C PRO A 189 9.51 0.10 -12.10
N GLU A 190 9.13 1.29 -12.56
CA GLU A 190 9.88 2.51 -12.27
C GLU A 190 9.78 2.86 -10.78
N ARG A 191 8.59 2.69 -10.19
CA ARG A 191 8.30 3.00 -8.79
C ARG A 191 7.52 1.91 -8.06
N VAL A 192 7.83 1.73 -6.79
CA VAL A 192 7.17 0.77 -5.88
C VAL A 192 6.55 1.54 -4.72
N LEU A 193 5.22 1.62 -4.71
CA LEU A 193 4.42 2.18 -3.64
C LEU A 193 4.08 1.08 -2.64
N VAL A 194 4.25 1.36 -1.34
CA VAL A 194 4.09 0.36 -0.28
C VAL A 194 3.04 0.78 0.74
N GLY A 195 2.44 -0.17 1.47
CA GLY A 195 1.49 0.16 2.55
C GLY A 195 2.15 0.55 3.88
N HIS A 196 3.48 0.50 3.97
CA HIS A 196 4.25 0.74 5.19
C HIS A 196 5.56 1.52 4.93
N GLY A 197 5.58 2.80 5.29
CA GLY A 197 6.69 3.74 5.04
C GLY A 197 6.62 4.38 3.64
N ALA A 198 7.66 5.14 3.28
CA ALA A 198 7.78 5.77 1.97
C ALA A 198 8.14 4.76 0.87
N GLY A 199 7.52 4.89 -0.30
CA GLY A 199 7.82 4.10 -1.48
C GLY A 199 9.20 4.37 -2.07
N VAL A 200 9.49 3.65 -3.14
CA VAL A 200 10.69 3.84 -3.97
C VAL A 200 10.24 4.48 -5.28
N LEU A 201 10.60 5.74 -5.51
CA LEU A 201 10.12 6.50 -6.68
C LEU A 201 10.97 6.37 -7.95
N SER A 202 12.15 5.77 -7.85
CA SER A 202 13.07 5.55 -8.97
C SER A 202 13.85 4.25 -8.77
N ASP A 203 14.24 3.62 -9.88
CA ASP A 203 14.90 2.30 -9.88
C ASP A 203 14.11 1.23 -9.08
N GLY A 204 12.78 1.30 -9.14
CA GLY A 204 11.86 0.45 -8.38
C GLY A 204 12.12 -1.05 -8.57
N ALA A 205 12.35 -1.48 -9.80
CA ALA A 205 12.68 -2.86 -10.14
C ALA A 205 13.97 -3.33 -9.44
N ALA A 206 15.03 -2.52 -9.47
CA ALA A 206 16.29 -2.85 -8.82
C ALA A 206 16.15 -2.93 -7.29
N ALA A 207 15.39 -2.00 -6.69
CA ALA A 207 15.10 -2.01 -5.26
C ALA A 207 14.28 -3.25 -4.85
N LEU A 208 13.28 -3.62 -5.65
CA LEU A 208 12.44 -4.78 -5.43
C LEU A 208 13.23 -6.09 -5.54
N ASP A 209 14.04 -6.23 -6.59
CA ASP A 209 14.92 -7.38 -6.77
C ASP A 209 15.94 -7.51 -5.65
N ALA A 210 16.55 -6.40 -5.22
CA ALA A 210 17.46 -6.38 -4.09
C ALA A 210 16.77 -6.88 -2.82
N ALA A 211 15.55 -6.39 -2.52
CA ALA A 211 14.77 -6.80 -1.34
C ALA A 211 14.43 -8.30 -1.38
N LEU A 212 14.02 -8.82 -2.54
CA LEU A 212 13.67 -10.23 -2.71
C LEU A 212 14.90 -11.16 -2.66
N ALA A 213 16.06 -10.69 -3.12
CA ALA A 213 17.33 -11.42 -3.14
C ALA A 213 18.01 -11.44 -1.77
N SER A 214 17.97 -10.33 -1.03
CA SER A 214 18.56 -10.21 0.32
C SER A 214 17.69 -10.82 1.42
N SER A 215 16.38 -10.98 1.15
CA SER A 215 15.34 -11.36 2.11
C SER A 215 15.76 -12.40 3.17
N LYS A 216 16.19 -13.59 2.72
CA LYS A 216 16.57 -14.71 3.62
C LYS A 216 17.84 -14.42 4.42
N ARG A 217 18.84 -13.80 3.78
CA ARG A 217 20.13 -13.47 4.39
C ARG A 217 19.94 -12.43 5.50
N ASN A 218 19.07 -11.46 5.26
CA ASN A 218 18.85 -10.35 6.19
C ASN A 218 17.84 -10.69 7.31
N ALA A 219 17.15 -11.84 7.22
CA ALA A 219 16.19 -12.31 8.23
C ALA A 219 16.81 -12.37 9.64
N VAL A 220 18.03 -12.91 9.76
CA VAL A 220 18.70 -13.07 11.06
C VAL A 220 18.97 -11.70 11.71
N SER A 221 19.47 -10.75 10.93
CA SER A 221 19.74 -9.38 11.41
C SER A 221 18.45 -8.69 11.84
N LEU A 222 17.38 -8.83 11.03
CA LEU A 222 16.08 -8.23 11.32
C LEU A 222 15.48 -8.76 12.63
N TYR A 223 15.42 -10.09 12.79
CA TYR A 223 14.87 -10.69 14.01
C TYR A 223 15.72 -10.37 15.26
N GLY A 224 17.05 -10.28 15.11
CA GLY A 224 17.93 -9.82 16.17
C GLY A 224 17.64 -8.37 16.59
N LYS A 225 17.44 -7.47 15.61
CA LYS A 225 17.03 -6.08 15.85
C LYS A 225 15.68 -6.00 16.58
N THR A 226 14.68 -6.75 16.12
CA THR A 226 13.35 -6.81 16.74
C THR A 226 13.42 -7.31 18.19
N ALA A 227 14.16 -8.40 18.45
CA ALA A 227 14.35 -8.93 19.80
C ALA A 227 15.02 -7.92 20.74
N LYS A 228 16.02 -7.18 20.25
CA LYS A 228 16.69 -6.12 21.03
C LYS A 228 15.73 -5.00 21.39
N GLN A 229 14.87 -4.55 20.46
CA GLN A 229 13.87 -3.52 20.73
C GLN A 229 12.87 -3.93 21.82
N PHE A 230 12.45 -5.20 21.86
CA PHE A 230 11.59 -5.73 22.92
C PHE A 230 12.27 -5.83 24.29
N ILE A 231 13.59 -5.93 24.35
CA ILE A 231 14.36 -6.00 25.61
C ILE A 231 14.64 -4.59 26.16
N THR A 232 14.82 -3.60 25.28
CA THR A 232 15.22 -2.24 25.64
C THR A 232 14.07 -1.23 25.72
N GLY A 233 12.86 -1.60 25.31
CA GLY A 233 11.64 -0.79 25.38
C GLY A 233 10.77 -1.18 26.55
#